data_AF-A0A1G6VMY3-F1
#
_entry.id   AF-A0A1G6VMY3-F1
#
_cell.length_a   1.000
_cell.length_b   1.000
_cell.length_c   1.000
_cell.angle_alpha   90.00
_cell.angle_beta   90.00
_cell.angle_gamma   90.00
#
_symmetry.space_group_name_H-M   'P 1'
#
loop_
_entity.id
_entity.type
_entity.pdbx_description
1 polymer ?
#
loop_
_entity_poly.entity_id
_entity_poly.type
_entity_poly.pdbx_seq_one_letter_code
_entity_poly.pdbx_strand_id
1 'polypeptide(L)'
;MSQKNDTTEPEAPQAVSSQFSEQVVEERLTPNPLSQFSMDKDALRLALVTAQYALRATRQQTPPTLNKPTGLLVLVNGMEQAGKGTAVKQLRQWVDPRLLKVEATVGHAPLSYQPIWQVHTGAMPRHGDVMVYFGNWYADLLYNVMRIATSNNEDKKKQSKNQKHIDKNALPIAKWQAYLQQQLAELKAFEQDLIANHTRLLKCWFHVDMETLHSRLQDSKADPQFLYQIDWNSKTVIEKFNEVAATLLRQQDDWIIIDGDDKSAAADDFCHEVLHAMQMALVSSRTSTTESAEKKPPSKTKKSKPKVEQAPFEPVKIPKSLTNIDDSKISKSEYNDALAKKQTRLAELLRARQGRHVVFAFEGMDAAGKGGAIKRLVAALDPREYQIYNIGAPMLYETQHPYLWRFWTKLPNEQTNRVSRIAIFDRTWYGRVLVERVEGFATDEEWQRAYDEINRFESDLTTAGTLVIKYWLAIDKKEQLKRFEARQDTPHKQFKLTDDDWRNRDKWSDYVQSAADMLARTNTKTAPWCIIATNEKRQARLDVLDHAIQQLSEASDGN
;
A
#
# COMPACT_ATOMS: atom_id res chain seq x y z
N MET A 1 45.26 43.61 16.05
CA MET A 1 45.17 42.16 16.28
C MET A 1 43.89 41.89 17.05
N SER A 2 42.82 41.45 16.39
CA SER A 2 41.57 41.11 17.04
C SER A 2 41.08 39.79 16.44
N GLN A 3 40.98 38.77 17.29
CA GLN A 3 40.64 37.40 16.95
C GLN A 3 39.15 37.30 16.60
N LYS A 4 38.83 36.68 15.46
CA LYS A 4 37.46 36.28 15.09
C LYS A 4 37.33 34.77 15.34
N ASN A 5 36.30 34.42 16.08
CA ASN A 5 35.85 33.05 16.30
C ASN A 5 35.25 32.47 15.01
N ASP A 6 35.62 31.23 14.73
CA ASP A 6 35.00 30.33 13.76
C ASP A 6 33.68 29.78 14.32
N THR A 7 32.60 29.96 13.57
CA THR A 7 31.36 29.19 13.72
C THR A 7 30.95 28.72 12.34
N THR A 8 31.17 27.44 12.07
CA THR A 8 30.69 26.72 10.89
C THR A 8 29.18 26.48 11.00
N GLU A 9 28.39 27.19 10.18
CA GLU A 9 27.02 26.80 9.86
C GLU A 9 27.03 25.68 8.80
N PRO A 10 26.10 24.70 8.86
CA PRO A 10 25.97 23.68 7.83
C PRO A 10 25.30 24.28 6.58
N GLU A 11 25.97 24.18 5.44
CA GLU A 11 25.41 24.53 4.12
C GLU A 11 24.10 23.78 3.87
N ALA A 12 23.03 24.53 3.61
CA ALA A 12 21.78 23.99 3.12
C ALA A 12 21.98 23.32 1.75
N PRO A 13 21.31 22.18 1.44
CA PRO A 13 21.43 21.54 0.15
C PRO A 13 20.95 22.49 -0.94
N GLN A 14 21.85 22.89 -1.83
CA GLN A 14 21.52 23.68 -3.02
C GLN A 14 20.42 22.98 -3.82
N ALA A 15 19.30 23.67 -3.98
CA ALA A 15 18.20 23.25 -4.83
C ALA A 15 18.70 23.08 -6.27
N VAL A 16 18.74 21.85 -6.77
CA VAL A 16 18.92 21.55 -8.20
C VAL A 16 17.61 21.86 -8.92
N SER A 17 17.31 23.15 -9.03
CA SER A 17 16.29 23.71 -9.91
C SER A 17 16.99 24.23 -11.15
N SER A 18 17.48 23.33 -12.00
CA SER A 18 17.85 23.70 -13.37
C SER A 18 16.58 23.87 -14.18
N GLN A 19 16.42 25.02 -14.83
CA GLN A 19 15.43 25.20 -15.89
C GLN A 19 15.75 24.17 -16.99
N PHE A 20 14.86 23.21 -17.19
CA PHE A 20 15.08 22.12 -18.13
C PHE A 20 14.99 22.64 -19.57
N SER A 21 15.99 22.31 -20.41
CA SER A 21 15.95 22.59 -21.85
C SER A 21 14.94 21.67 -22.54
N GLU A 22 14.26 22.16 -23.59
CA GLU A 22 13.29 21.40 -24.39
C GLU A 22 13.89 20.08 -24.94
N GLN A 23 15.18 20.07 -25.25
CA GLN A 23 15.91 18.86 -25.69
C GLN A 23 15.85 17.70 -24.66
N VAL A 24 15.87 17.99 -23.36
CA VAL A 24 15.81 16.97 -22.30
C VAL A 24 14.39 16.41 -22.13
N VAL A 25 13.36 17.19 -22.52
CA VAL A 25 11.96 16.75 -22.52
C VAL A 25 11.72 15.81 -23.70
N GLU A 26 12.28 16.10 -24.87
CA GLU A 26 12.17 15.26 -26.07
C GLU A 26 12.92 13.93 -25.92
N GLU A 27 14.16 13.93 -25.43
CA GLU A 27 15.01 12.72 -25.27
C GLU A 27 14.39 11.61 -24.40
N ARG A 28 13.48 11.95 -23.49
CA ARG A 28 12.82 10.98 -22.60
C ARG A 28 11.43 10.60 -23.06
N LEU A 29 10.86 11.30 -24.03
CA LEU A 29 9.62 10.92 -24.71
C LEU A 29 9.89 10.11 -25.99
N THR A 30 11.16 9.93 -26.36
CA THR A 30 11.53 9.02 -27.46
C THR A 30 11.20 7.56 -27.10
N PRO A 31 10.45 6.84 -27.95
CA PRO A 31 10.13 5.42 -27.76
C PRO A 31 11.39 4.55 -27.57
N ASN A 32 11.25 3.44 -26.84
CA ASN A 32 12.37 2.53 -26.56
C ASN A 32 12.92 1.93 -27.88
N PRO A 33 14.22 2.12 -28.22
CA PRO A 33 14.79 1.63 -29.47
C PRO A 33 14.87 0.09 -29.56
N LEU A 34 14.68 -0.63 -28.45
CA LEU A 34 14.68 -2.09 -28.41
C LEU A 34 13.35 -2.74 -28.84
N SER A 35 12.30 -1.97 -29.17
CA SER A 35 11.04 -2.50 -29.72
C SER A 35 11.17 -3.07 -31.15
N GLN A 36 12.34 -2.96 -31.78
CA GLN A 36 12.57 -3.38 -33.17
C GLN A 36 12.66 -4.90 -33.41
N PHE A 37 12.56 -5.74 -32.38
CA PHE A 37 12.42 -7.20 -32.55
C PHE A 37 10.98 -7.57 -32.89
N SER A 38 10.61 -7.37 -34.15
CA SER A 38 9.33 -7.81 -34.70
C SER A 38 9.30 -9.33 -34.81
N MET A 39 8.49 -9.98 -33.96
CA MET A 39 8.02 -11.34 -34.25
C MET A 39 6.92 -11.25 -35.30
N ASP A 40 6.77 -12.32 -36.08
CA ASP A 40 5.55 -12.50 -36.87
C ASP A 40 4.30 -12.45 -35.97
N LYS A 41 3.20 -11.84 -36.45
CA LYS A 41 2.00 -11.59 -35.64
C LYS A 41 1.35 -12.87 -35.13
N ASP A 42 1.35 -13.93 -35.94
CA ASP A 42 0.78 -15.21 -35.53
C ASP A 42 1.66 -15.88 -34.48
N ALA A 43 2.99 -15.77 -34.61
CA ALA A 43 3.94 -16.25 -33.61
C ALA A 43 3.80 -15.50 -32.28
N LEU A 44 3.66 -14.17 -32.31
CA LEU A 44 3.44 -13.34 -31.11
C LEU A 44 2.13 -13.70 -30.41
N ARG A 45 1.04 -13.85 -31.18
CA ARG A 45 -0.26 -14.28 -30.65
C ARG A 45 -0.18 -15.64 -29.98
N LEU A 46 0.46 -16.63 -30.62
CA LEU A 46 0.65 -17.96 -30.04
C LEU A 46 1.48 -17.91 -28.77
N ALA A 47 2.56 -17.12 -28.76
CA ALA A 47 3.43 -16.96 -27.59
C ALA A 47 2.68 -16.33 -26.41
N LEU A 48 1.85 -15.31 -26.66
CA LEU A 48 1.01 -14.67 -25.64
C LEU A 48 0.02 -15.64 -25.00
N VAL A 49 -0.72 -16.40 -25.81
CA VAL A 49 -1.65 -17.43 -25.29
C VAL A 49 -0.87 -18.47 -24.48
N THR A 50 0.25 -18.95 -25.01
CA THR A 50 1.09 -19.94 -24.32
C THR A 50 1.59 -19.43 -22.97
N ALA A 51 2.07 -18.18 -22.91
CA ALA A 51 2.55 -17.54 -21.68
C ALA A 51 1.40 -17.33 -20.67
N GLN A 52 0.23 -16.89 -21.13
CA GLN A 52 -0.96 -16.70 -20.29
C GLN A 52 -1.42 -18.02 -19.64
N TYR A 53 -1.48 -19.10 -20.42
CA TYR A 53 -1.84 -20.43 -19.89
C TYR A 53 -0.77 -20.97 -18.94
N ALA A 54 0.51 -20.74 -19.24
CA ALA A 54 1.60 -21.12 -18.34
C ALA A 54 1.51 -20.37 -17.00
N LEU A 55 1.21 -19.08 -17.01
CA LEU A 55 1.00 -18.29 -15.78
C LEU A 55 -0.16 -18.87 -14.99
N ARG A 56 -1.28 -19.15 -15.65
CA ARG A 56 -2.46 -19.73 -15.00
C ARG A 56 -2.16 -21.09 -14.37
N ALA A 57 -1.36 -21.93 -15.04
CA ALA A 57 -0.99 -23.25 -14.56
C ALA A 57 -0.20 -23.20 -13.25
N THR A 58 0.56 -22.13 -12.98
CA THR A 58 1.31 -21.96 -11.71
C THR A 58 0.39 -21.97 -10.49
N ARG A 59 -0.88 -21.58 -10.63
CA ARG A 59 -1.87 -21.57 -9.55
C ARG A 59 -2.45 -22.96 -9.24
N GLN A 60 -2.50 -23.86 -10.22
CA GLN A 60 -3.21 -25.14 -10.13
C GLN A 60 -2.36 -26.28 -9.55
N GLN A 61 -1.06 -26.05 -9.33
CA GLN A 61 -0.15 -27.06 -8.81
C GLN A 61 -0.44 -27.32 -7.32
N THR A 62 -0.88 -28.55 -7.01
CA THR A 62 -1.11 -29.07 -5.66
C THR A 62 -0.15 -30.25 -5.42
N PRO A 63 0.53 -30.38 -4.26
CA PRO A 63 0.57 -29.44 -3.12
C PRO A 63 1.16 -28.09 -3.54
N PRO A 64 1.01 -27.00 -2.74
CA PRO A 64 1.74 -25.76 -2.97
C PRO A 64 3.24 -26.08 -2.96
N THR A 65 3.80 -26.36 -4.14
CA THR A 65 5.24 -26.56 -4.31
C THR A 65 5.95 -25.24 -4.03
N LEU A 66 7.28 -25.28 -3.89
CA LEU A 66 8.14 -24.11 -3.63
C LEU A 66 7.97 -22.93 -4.62
N ASN A 67 7.22 -23.09 -5.71
CA ASN A 67 6.88 -22.03 -6.67
C ASN A 67 5.74 -21.15 -6.14
N LYS A 68 6.01 -19.86 -5.95
CA LYS A 68 4.99 -18.87 -5.56
C LYS A 68 4.43 -18.23 -6.84
N PRO A 69 3.15 -18.46 -7.20
CA PRO A 69 2.57 -17.91 -8.42
C PRO A 69 2.63 -16.38 -8.37
N THR A 70 3.04 -15.76 -9.48
CA THR A 70 3.17 -14.30 -9.59
C THR A 70 2.06 -13.75 -10.49
N GLY A 71 1.30 -12.76 -10.02
CA GLY A 71 0.32 -12.02 -10.83
C GLY A 71 0.98 -10.95 -11.69
N LEU A 72 0.39 -10.60 -12.84
CA LEU A 72 0.85 -9.50 -13.69
C LEU A 72 -0.19 -8.37 -13.71
N LEU A 73 0.23 -7.18 -13.27
CA LEU A 73 -0.54 -5.94 -13.36
C LEU A 73 0.08 -5.02 -14.43
N VAL A 74 -0.69 -4.74 -15.48
CA VAL A 74 -0.32 -3.87 -16.59
C VAL A 74 -1.03 -2.52 -16.41
N LEU A 75 -0.27 -1.50 -16.05
CA LEU A 75 -0.75 -0.13 -15.92
C LEU A 75 -0.68 0.58 -17.27
N VAL A 76 -1.82 1.08 -17.75
CA VAL A 76 -1.91 1.75 -19.05
C VAL A 76 -2.21 3.23 -18.85
N ASN A 77 -1.23 4.06 -19.18
CA ASN A 77 -1.30 5.53 -19.06
C ASN A 77 -0.79 6.19 -20.36
N GLY A 78 -0.79 7.51 -20.40
CA GLY A 78 -0.37 8.29 -21.56
C GLY A 78 -1.46 9.19 -22.13
N MET A 79 -1.24 9.69 -23.35
CA MET A 79 -2.05 10.74 -23.98
C MET A 79 -3.37 10.25 -24.56
N GLU A 80 -4.37 11.12 -24.64
CA GLU A 80 -5.64 10.83 -25.29
C GLU A 80 -5.43 10.48 -26.78
N GLN A 81 -6.26 9.60 -27.34
CA GLN A 81 -6.12 9.14 -28.74
C GLN A 81 -4.78 8.51 -29.16
N ALA A 82 -3.85 8.23 -28.24
CA ALA A 82 -2.55 7.60 -28.53
C ALA A 82 -2.61 6.07 -28.77
N GLY A 83 -3.80 5.48 -28.96
CA GLY A 83 -3.94 4.05 -29.30
C GLY A 83 -4.09 3.08 -28.12
N LYS A 84 -4.12 3.56 -26.87
CA LYS A 84 -4.27 2.72 -25.66
C LYS A 84 -5.43 1.71 -25.73
N GLY A 85 -6.62 2.18 -26.09
CA GLY A 85 -7.81 1.33 -26.21
C GLY A 85 -7.70 0.31 -27.36
N THR A 86 -7.06 0.71 -28.47
CA THR A 86 -6.79 -0.17 -29.62
C THR A 86 -5.84 -1.29 -29.22
N ALA A 87 -4.74 -0.96 -28.52
CA ALA A 87 -3.74 -1.92 -28.06
C ALA A 87 -4.34 -2.96 -27.10
N VAL A 88 -5.13 -2.53 -26.11
CA VAL A 88 -5.77 -3.47 -25.17
C VAL A 88 -6.87 -4.30 -25.85
N LYS A 89 -7.58 -3.73 -26.83
CA LYS A 89 -8.55 -4.48 -27.63
C LYS A 89 -7.85 -5.57 -28.46
N GLN A 90 -6.70 -5.27 -29.06
CA GLN A 90 -5.89 -6.25 -29.78
C GLN A 90 -5.39 -7.35 -28.84
N LEU A 91 -4.78 -6.99 -27.70
CA LEU A 91 -4.35 -7.97 -26.69
C LEU A 91 -5.50 -8.90 -26.32
N ARG A 92 -6.69 -8.35 -26.02
CA ARG A 92 -7.89 -9.12 -25.66
C ARG A 92 -8.37 -10.06 -26.79
N GLN A 93 -8.16 -9.71 -28.06
CA GLN A 93 -8.48 -10.59 -29.20
C GLN A 93 -7.43 -11.70 -29.39
N TRP A 94 -6.19 -11.45 -28.97
CA TRP A 94 -5.08 -12.35 -29.16
C TRP A 94 -4.95 -13.38 -28.04
N VAL A 95 -5.21 -12.99 -26.80
CA VAL A 95 -5.20 -13.87 -25.61
C VAL A 95 -6.58 -14.45 -25.30
N ASP A 96 -6.66 -15.36 -24.33
CA ASP A 96 -7.95 -15.82 -23.81
C ASP A 96 -8.59 -14.72 -22.94
N PRO A 97 -9.72 -14.12 -23.35
CA PRO A 97 -10.34 -13.03 -22.60
C PRO A 97 -10.93 -13.48 -21.26
N ARG A 98 -11.11 -14.79 -21.04
CA ARG A 98 -11.59 -15.32 -19.75
C ARG A 98 -10.50 -15.28 -18.66
N LEU A 99 -9.24 -15.19 -19.09
CA LEU A 99 -8.05 -15.16 -18.24
C LEU A 99 -7.38 -13.78 -18.22
N LEU A 100 -7.99 -12.78 -18.88
CA LEU A 100 -7.54 -11.39 -18.89
C LEU A 100 -8.58 -10.52 -18.19
N LYS A 101 -8.20 -9.92 -17.06
CA LYS A 101 -9.04 -8.92 -16.40
C LYS A 101 -8.70 -7.54 -16.97
N VAL A 102 -9.72 -6.77 -17.33
CA VAL A 102 -9.55 -5.37 -17.73
C VAL A 102 -10.43 -4.52 -16.83
N GLU A 103 -9.83 -3.58 -16.12
CA GLU A 103 -10.54 -2.57 -15.33
C GLU A 103 -10.24 -1.18 -15.91
N ALA A 104 -11.25 -0.31 -15.86
CA ALA A 104 -11.11 1.08 -16.27
C ALA A 104 -11.86 1.97 -15.29
N THR A 105 -11.11 2.86 -14.65
CA THR A 105 -11.66 3.91 -13.78
C THR A 105 -11.42 5.28 -14.41
N VAL A 106 -12.25 6.26 -14.06
CA VAL A 106 -11.95 7.66 -14.37
C VAL A 106 -10.96 8.18 -13.33
N GLY A 107 -10.06 9.07 -13.71
CA GLY A 107 -9.16 9.72 -12.77
C GLY A 107 -9.95 10.61 -11.80
N HIS A 108 -9.75 10.43 -10.49
CA HIS A 108 -10.39 11.22 -9.45
C HIS A 108 -9.36 12.01 -8.64
N ALA A 109 -9.83 13.06 -7.94
CA ALA A 109 -8.99 13.74 -6.98
C ALA A 109 -8.70 12.78 -5.82
N PRO A 110 -7.46 12.80 -5.27
CA PRO A 110 -7.14 12.07 -4.04
C PRO A 110 -8.16 12.38 -2.95
N LEU A 111 -8.63 11.32 -2.30
CA LEU A 111 -9.61 11.43 -1.23
C LEU A 111 -8.91 11.84 0.06
N SER A 112 -9.64 12.56 0.91
CA SER A 112 -9.16 12.91 2.24
C SER A 112 -8.97 11.64 3.06
N TYR A 113 -7.90 11.57 3.86
CA TYR A 113 -7.65 10.47 4.80
C TYR A 113 -7.41 9.10 4.15
N GLN A 114 -7.03 9.06 2.87
CA GLN A 114 -6.68 7.82 2.15
C GLN A 114 -5.48 8.04 1.22
N PRO A 115 -4.50 7.13 1.19
CA PRO A 115 -3.47 7.10 0.15
C PRO A 115 -4.09 6.89 -1.23
N ILE A 116 -3.47 7.44 -2.28
CA ILE A 116 -4.00 7.41 -3.65
C ILE A 116 -4.30 5.97 -4.10
N TRP A 117 -3.44 5.00 -3.81
CA TRP A 117 -3.63 3.61 -4.24
C TRP A 117 -4.71 2.85 -3.47
N GLN A 118 -5.20 3.35 -2.32
CA GLN A 118 -6.13 2.59 -1.46
C GLN A 118 -7.41 2.20 -2.20
N VAL A 119 -7.99 3.13 -2.98
CA VAL A 119 -9.21 2.88 -3.78
C VAL A 119 -8.97 1.85 -4.89
N HIS A 120 -7.73 1.76 -5.36
CA HIS A 120 -7.31 0.87 -6.43
C HIS A 120 -6.99 -0.55 -5.94
N THR A 121 -6.96 -0.80 -4.63
CA THR A 121 -6.63 -2.14 -4.10
C THR A 121 -7.66 -3.22 -4.45
N GLY A 122 -8.90 -2.85 -4.77
CA GLY A 122 -9.90 -3.78 -5.34
C GLY A 122 -9.55 -4.24 -6.77
N ALA A 123 -8.71 -3.48 -7.46
CA ALA A 123 -8.27 -3.69 -8.83
C ALA A 123 -6.84 -4.28 -8.87
N MET A 124 -6.62 -5.39 -8.15
CA MET A 124 -5.37 -6.15 -8.15
C MET A 124 -5.54 -7.50 -8.86
N PRO A 125 -4.52 -7.99 -9.60
CA PRO A 125 -4.55 -9.32 -10.16
C PRO A 125 -4.47 -10.36 -9.04
N ARG A 126 -5.09 -11.51 -9.30
CA ARG A 126 -4.75 -12.72 -8.55
C ARG A 126 -3.38 -13.22 -9.01
N HIS A 127 -2.68 -13.91 -8.13
CA HIS A 127 -1.47 -14.65 -8.48
C HIS A 127 -1.74 -15.62 -9.65
N GLY A 128 -0.90 -15.52 -10.69
CA GLY A 128 -1.03 -16.30 -11.93
C GLY A 128 -2.05 -15.76 -12.95
N ASP A 129 -2.75 -14.66 -12.66
CA ASP A 129 -3.64 -13.98 -13.61
C ASP A 129 -2.99 -12.70 -14.17
N VAL A 130 -3.50 -12.24 -15.32
CA VAL A 130 -3.08 -10.99 -15.97
C VAL A 130 -4.20 -9.97 -15.87
N MET A 131 -3.87 -8.77 -15.40
CA MET A 131 -4.80 -7.66 -15.27
C MET A 131 -4.26 -6.43 -15.99
N VAL A 132 -5.08 -5.84 -16.86
CA VAL A 132 -4.81 -4.54 -17.49
C VAL A 132 -5.66 -3.49 -16.79
N TYR A 133 -5.03 -2.39 -16.38
CA TYR A 133 -5.70 -1.37 -15.58
C TYR A 133 -5.51 0.05 -16.13
N PHE A 134 -6.62 0.63 -16.61
CA PHE A 134 -6.73 2.03 -16.99
C PHE A 134 -7.24 2.88 -15.83
N GLY A 135 -6.83 4.15 -15.79
CA GLY A 135 -7.30 5.06 -14.75
C GLY A 135 -6.81 4.67 -13.35
N ASN A 136 -5.65 4.02 -13.30
CA ASN A 136 -4.97 3.59 -12.09
C ASN A 136 -4.47 4.80 -11.26
N TRP A 137 -3.73 4.54 -10.18
CA TRP A 137 -3.20 5.58 -9.27
C TRP A 137 -2.37 6.66 -9.95
N TYR A 138 -1.72 6.37 -11.09
CA TYR A 138 -1.02 7.41 -11.86
C TYR A 138 -1.97 8.35 -12.59
N ALA A 139 -3.16 7.88 -12.98
CA ALA A 139 -4.19 8.75 -13.55
C ALA A 139 -4.75 9.74 -12.52
N ASP A 140 -4.99 9.27 -11.29
CA ASP A 140 -5.41 10.12 -10.16
C ASP A 140 -4.32 11.14 -9.80
N LEU A 141 -3.06 10.70 -9.77
CA LEU A 141 -1.90 11.57 -9.54
C LEU A 141 -1.77 12.63 -10.64
N LEU A 142 -1.81 12.24 -11.91
CA LEU A 142 -1.72 13.16 -13.06
C LEU A 142 -2.87 14.15 -13.05
N TYR A 143 -4.10 13.70 -12.79
CA TYR A 143 -5.27 14.56 -12.66
C TYR A 143 -5.05 15.65 -11.60
N ASN A 144 -4.64 15.26 -10.40
CA ASN A 144 -4.45 16.21 -9.31
C ASN A 144 -3.28 17.16 -9.56
N VAL A 145 -2.16 16.65 -10.10
CA VAL A 145 -1.00 17.47 -10.45
C VAL A 145 -1.36 18.49 -11.53
N MET A 146 -2.10 18.08 -12.56
CA MET A 146 -2.56 18.98 -13.62
C MET A 146 -3.52 20.03 -13.10
N ARG A 147 -4.42 19.68 -12.18
CA ARG A 147 -5.29 20.64 -11.47
C ARG A 147 -4.48 21.67 -10.70
N ILE A 148 -3.45 21.27 -9.95
CA ILE A 148 -2.58 22.19 -9.20
C ILE A 148 -1.76 23.07 -10.15
N ALA A 149 -1.21 22.46 -11.21
CA ALA A 149 -0.38 23.14 -12.20
C ALA A 149 -1.15 24.22 -12.98
N THR A 150 -2.42 23.96 -13.31
CA THR A 150 -3.28 24.87 -14.07
C THR A 150 -3.97 25.92 -13.21
N SER A 151 -4.32 25.61 -11.95
CA SER A 151 -4.97 26.56 -11.02
C SER A 151 -4.12 27.81 -10.75
N ASN A 152 -2.79 27.70 -10.81
CA ASN A 152 -1.85 28.83 -10.66
C ASN A 152 -2.00 29.91 -11.76
N ASN A 153 -2.66 29.61 -12.89
CA ASN A 153 -2.91 30.58 -13.96
C ASN A 153 -4.21 31.39 -13.75
N GLU A 154 -5.20 30.86 -13.04
CA GLU A 154 -6.45 31.58 -12.77
C GLU A 154 -6.30 32.63 -11.65
N ASP A 155 -5.54 32.32 -10.60
CA ASP A 155 -5.25 33.27 -9.52
C ASP A 155 -4.44 34.47 -10.02
N LYS A 156 -3.55 34.26 -11.00
CA LYS A 156 -2.85 35.35 -11.71
C LYS A 156 -3.79 36.24 -12.54
N LYS A 157 -4.84 35.67 -13.17
CA LYS A 157 -5.85 36.43 -13.93
C LYS A 157 -6.81 37.22 -13.02
N LYS A 158 -7.12 36.72 -11.82
CA LYS A 158 -7.92 37.46 -10.82
C LYS A 158 -7.11 38.56 -10.13
N GLN A 159 -5.81 38.36 -9.90
CA GLN A 159 -4.92 39.39 -9.36
C GLN A 159 -4.61 40.52 -10.35
N SER A 160 -4.74 40.33 -11.67
CA SER A 160 -4.43 41.38 -12.65
C SER A 160 -5.50 42.47 -12.77
N LYS A 161 -6.65 42.35 -12.08
CA LYS A 161 -7.74 43.36 -12.12
C LYS A 161 -7.79 44.27 -10.89
N ASN A 162 -7.08 43.98 -9.80
CA ASN A 162 -7.01 44.85 -8.62
C ASN A 162 -5.56 45.06 -8.16
N GLN A 163 -5.08 46.26 -8.47
CA GLN A 163 -4.04 47.04 -7.77
C GLN A 163 -2.58 46.58 -7.71
N LYS A 164 -1.75 47.50 -8.23
CA LYS A 164 -0.36 47.81 -7.87
C LYS A 164 -0.06 47.56 -6.39
N HIS A 165 0.60 46.45 -6.08
CA HIS A 165 1.73 46.38 -5.17
C HIS A 165 2.48 45.10 -5.50
N ILE A 166 3.72 45.25 -6.00
CA ILE A 166 4.63 44.14 -6.24
C ILE A 166 5.10 43.68 -4.86
N ASP A 167 4.54 42.59 -4.37
CA ASP A 167 5.12 41.84 -3.27
C ASP A 167 6.25 40.96 -3.83
N LYS A 168 7.47 41.14 -3.33
CA LYS A 168 8.72 40.54 -3.81
C LYS A 168 8.91 39.09 -3.33
N ASN A 169 7.83 38.37 -3.04
CA ASN A 169 7.86 36.95 -2.71
C ASN A 169 6.97 36.17 -3.68
N ALA A 170 7.47 35.98 -4.90
CA ALA A 170 6.90 34.99 -5.82
C ALA A 170 7.11 33.59 -5.21
N LEU A 171 6.10 33.05 -4.52
CA LEU A 171 6.07 31.64 -4.14
C LEU A 171 5.63 30.79 -5.36
N PRO A 172 6.31 29.67 -5.66
CA PRO A 172 6.81 29.44 -7.00
C PRO A 172 6.03 28.35 -7.75
N ILE A 173 6.42 28.20 -9.02
CA ILE A 173 6.27 27.04 -9.92
C ILE A 173 6.57 25.66 -9.24
N ALA A 174 7.12 25.67 -8.01
CA ALA A 174 7.61 24.53 -7.22
C ALA A 174 6.55 23.68 -6.46
N LYS A 175 5.28 24.08 -6.36
CA LYS A 175 4.29 23.34 -5.54
C LYS A 175 3.89 21.98 -6.13
N TRP A 176 3.61 21.90 -7.43
CA TRP A 176 3.16 20.65 -8.05
C TRP A 176 4.32 19.66 -8.25
N GLN A 177 5.55 20.15 -8.48
CA GLN A 177 6.74 19.31 -8.63
C GLN A 177 7.12 18.63 -7.31
N ALA A 178 7.12 19.37 -6.20
CA ALA A 178 7.38 18.82 -4.87
C ALA A 178 6.31 17.79 -4.48
N TYR A 179 5.03 18.10 -4.73
CA TYR A 179 3.94 17.14 -4.52
C TYR A 179 4.11 15.88 -5.37
N LEU A 180 4.39 16.03 -6.67
CA LEU A 180 4.63 14.90 -7.57
C LEU A 180 5.80 14.04 -7.08
N GLN A 181 6.93 14.65 -6.72
CA GLN A 181 8.10 13.93 -6.24
C GLN A 181 7.81 13.14 -4.96
N GLN A 182 7.11 13.73 -3.99
CA GLN A 182 6.71 13.04 -2.78
C GLN A 182 5.80 11.83 -3.09
N GLN A 183 4.76 12.03 -3.90
CA GLN A 183 3.81 10.97 -4.25
C GLN A 183 4.47 9.84 -5.06
N LEU A 184 5.44 10.16 -5.92
CA LEU A 184 6.19 9.15 -6.66
C LEU A 184 7.12 8.32 -5.76
N ALA A 185 7.65 8.90 -4.69
CA ALA A 185 8.44 8.15 -3.71
C ALA A 185 7.56 7.16 -2.92
N GLU A 186 6.39 7.61 -2.46
CA GLU A 186 5.39 6.76 -1.78
C GLU A 186 4.90 5.62 -2.69
N LEU A 187 4.54 5.94 -3.94
CA LEU A 187 4.11 4.94 -4.93
C LEU A 187 5.22 3.93 -5.26
N LYS A 188 6.47 4.37 -5.39
CA LYS A 188 7.59 3.45 -5.65
C LYS A 188 7.76 2.43 -4.52
N ALA A 189 7.61 2.86 -3.27
CA ALA A 189 7.68 1.96 -2.13
C ALA A 189 6.51 0.96 -2.12
N PHE A 190 5.28 1.44 -2.39
CA PHE A 190 4.12 0.58 -2.54
C PHE A 190 4.28 -0.46 -3.67
N GLU A 191 4.80 -0.04 -4.83
CA GLU A 191 5.06 -0.92 -5.97
C GLU A 191 6.13 -1.97 -5.67
N GLN A 192 7.17 -1.62 -4.90
CA GLN A 192 8.17 -2.57 -4.42
C GLN A 192 7.55 -3.62 -3.49
N ASP A 193 6.63 -3.21 -2.60
CA ASP A 193 5.92 -4.12 -1.71
C ASP A 193 5.04 -5.09 -2.50
N LEU A 194 4.39 -4.63 -3.58
CA LEU A 194 3.63 -5.49 -4.50
C LEU A 194 4.55 -6.53 -5.19
N ILE A 195 5.71 -6.10 -5.70
CA ILE A 195 6.67 -6.99 -6.36
C ILE A 195 7.21 -8.04 -5.39
N ALA A 196 7.61 -7.62 -4.19
CA ALA A 196 8.11 -8.50 -3.15
C ALA A 196 7.03 -9.51 -2.70
N ASN A 197 5.75 -9.14 -2.82
CA ASN A 197 4.59 -9.99 -2.57
C ASN A 197 3.98 -10.60 -3.85
N HIS A 198 4.82 -10.93 -4.84
CA HIS A 198 4.47 -11.70 -6.04
C HIS A 198 3.46 -11.03 -6.99
N THR A 199 3.49 -9.70 -7.10
CA THR A 199 2.76 -8.95 -8.14
C THR A 199 3.75 -8.20 -9.03
N ARG A 200 3.94 -8.67 -10.25
CA ARG A 200 4.77 -7.99 -11.25
C ARG A 200 4.01 -6.82 -11.85
N LEU A 201 4.69 -5.70 -12.03
CA LEU A 201 4.18 -4.49 -12.65
C LEU A 201 4.79 -4.31 -14.05
N LEU A 202 3.95 -3.93 -15.01
CA LEU A 202 4.34 -3.40 -16.32
C LEU A 202 3.68 -2.03 -16.49
N LYS A 203 4.47 -0.97 -16.62
CA LYS A 203 3.97 0.40 -16.75
C LYS A 203 4.15 0.90 -18.18
N CYS A 204 3.05 1.12 -18.88
CA CYS A 204 3.06 1.51 -20.29
C CYS A 204 2.55 2.96 -20.44
N TRP A 205 3.35 3.79 -21.10
CA TRP A 205 3.02 5.17 -21.43
C TRP A 205 2.86 5.32 -22.94
N PHE A 206 1.63 5.54 -23.40
CA PHE A 206 1.38 5.81 -24.82
C PHE A 206 1.56 7.29 -25.12
N HIS A 207 2.48 7.62 -26.02
CA HIS A 207 2.78 8.98 -26.44
C HIS A 207 2.39 9.17 -27.91
N VAL A 208 2.07 10.41 -28.29
CA VAL A 208 1.77 10.78 -29.67
C VAL A 208 2.19 12.22 -29.84
N ASP A 209 2.71 12.57 -31.02
CA ASP A 209 3.07 13.95 -31.30
C ASP A 209 1.84 14.89 -31.32
N MET A 210 2.09 16.19 -31.18
CA MET A 210 1.05 17.21 -31.10
C MET A 210 0.22 17.33 -32.38
N GLU A 211 0.84 17.17 -33.55
CA GLU A 211 0.18 17.29 -34.84
C GLU A 211 -0.77 16.11 -35.06
N THR A 212 -0.29 14.90 -34.80
CA THR A 212 -1.08 13.66 -34.90
C THR A 212 -2.21 13.64 -33.88
N LEU A 213 -1.98 14.10 -32.64
CA LEU A 213 -3.03 14.23 -31.63
C LEU A 213 -4.16 15.14 -32.11
N HIS A 214 -3.82 16.34 -32.57
CA HIS A 214 -4.79 17.33 -33.02
C HIS A 214 -5.58 16.84 -34.24
N SER A 215 -4.93 16.20 -35.20
CA SER A 215 -5.60 15.58 -36.36
C SER A 215 -6.64 14.54 -35.90
N ARG A 216 -6.29 13.67 -34.95
CA ARG A 216 -7.19 12.62 -34.45
C ARG A 216 -8.35 13.15 -33.62
N LEU A 217 -8.15 14.23 -32.87
CA LEU A 217 -9.23 14.85 -32.09
C LEU A 217 -10.32 15.43 -33.01
N GLN A 218 -9.93 16.01 -34.16
CA GLN A 218 -10.87 16.56 -35.15
C GLN A 218 -11.75 15.50 -35.82
N ASP A 219 -11.21 14.30 -36.04
CA ASP A 219 -11.92 13.17 -36.67
C ASP A 219 -12.85 12.41 -35.71
N SER A 220 -12.74 12.67 -34.40
CA SER A 220 -13.47 11.94 -33.36
C SER A 220 -14.75 12.65 -32.93
N LYS A 221 -15.80 11.88 -32.57
CA LYS A 221 -16.96 12.47 -31.87
C LYS A 221 -16.49 12.95 -30.49
N ALA A 222 -16.86 14.18 -30.13
CA ALA A 222 -16.51 14.76 -28.83
C ALA A 222 -16.95 13.82 -27.69
N ASP A 223 -15.98 13.29 -26.96
CA ASP A 223 -16.23 12.57 -25.71
C ASP A 223 -16.52 13.61 -24.61
N PRO A 224 -17.68 13.55 -23.92
CA PRO A 224 -17.97 14.47 -22.83
C PRO A 224 -17.03 14.32 -21.63
N GLN A 225 -16.24 13.24 -21.53
CA GLN A 225 -15.29 13.01 -20.43
C GLN A 225 -13.87 12.74 -20.95
N PHE A 226 -13.12 13.81 -21.15
CA PHE A 226 -11.70 13.70 -21.50
C PHE A 226 -10.90 12.96 -20.43
N LEU A 227 -9.87 12.23 -20.87
CA LEU A 227 -8.92 11.60 -19.97
C LEU A 227 -8.22 12.63 -19.07
N TYR A 228 -8.07 12.25 -17.80
CA TYR A 228 -7.63 13.13 -16.72
C TYR A 228 -8.46 14.42 -16.60
N GLN A 229 -9.65 14.50 -17.20
CA GLN A 229 -10.52 15.69 -17.22
C GLN A 229 -9.79 16.94 -17.75
N ILE A 230 -8.89 16.75 -18.72
CA ILE A 230 -8.08 17.80 -19.33
C ILE A 230 -8.67 18.18 -20.70
N ASP A 231 -8.66 19.46 -21.07
CA ASP A 231 -8.99 19.88 -22.43
C ASP A 231 -7.82 19.62 -23.40
N TRP A 232 -7.88 18.48 -24.10
CA TRP A 232 -6.89 18.08 -25.09
C TRP A 232 -6.94 18.89 -26.39
N ASN A 233 -7.83 19.87 -26.55
CA ASN A 233 -7.80 20.79 -27.69
C ASN A 233 -6.91 22.01 -27.42
N SER A 234 -6.59 22.29 -26.16
CA SER A 234 -5.80 23.45 -25.76
C SER A 234 -4.31 23.14 -25.80
N LYS A 235 -3.59 23.73 -26.78
CA LYS A 235 -2.12 23.59 -26.90
C LYS A 235 -1.38 23.85 -25.59
N THR A 236 -1.74 24.94 -24.90
CA THR A 236 -1.11 25.33 -23.62
C THR A 236 -1.27 24.28 -22.52
N VAL A 237 -2.40 23.57 -22.51
CA VAL A 237 -2.68 22.55 -21.51
C VAL A 237 -1.92 21.27 -21.84
N ILE A 238 -1.78 20.94 -23.12
CA ILE A 238 -1.01 19.77 -23.57
C ILE A 238 0.49 19.98 -23.38
N GLU A 239 1.03 21.16 -23.67
CA GLU A 239 2.41 21.55 -23.34
C GLU A 239 2.68 21.35 -21.85
N LYS A 240 1.75 21.80 -20.99
CA LYS A 240 1.89 21.61 -19.55
C LYS A 240 1.79 20.14 -19.14
N PHE A 241 0.92 19.37 -19.78
CA PHE A 241 0.83 17.93 -19.56
C PHE A 241 2.14 17.23 -19.93
N ASN A 242 2.76 17.59 -21.07
CA ASN A 242 4.04 17.03 -21.50
C ASN A 242 5.17 17.37 -20.51
N GLU A 243 5.20 18.57 -19.94
CA GLU A 243 6.14 18.94 -18.88
C GLU A 243 5.97 18.07 -17.62
N VAL A 244 4.73 17.86 -17.18
CA VAL A 244 4.39 17.01 -16.03
C VAL A 244 4.76 15.55 -16.32
N ALA A 245 4.37 15.04 -17.48
CA ALA A 245 4.65 13.68 -17.94
C ALA A 245 6.16 13.42 -18.02
N ALA A 246 6.93 14.30 -18.66
CA ALA A 246 8.38 14.18 -18.73
C ALA A 246 9.04 14.24 -17.35
N THR A 247 8.48 14.99 -16.40
CA THR A 247 8.97 15.00 -15.01
C THR A 247 8.68 13.67 -14.31
N LEU A 248 7.49 13.10 -14.48
CA LEU A 248 7.12 11.78 -13.95
C LEU A 248 8.02 10.67 -14.51
N LEU A 249 8.15 10.62 -15.84
CA LEU A 249 8.93 9.61 -16.55
C LEU A 249 10.44 9.72 -16.27
N ARG A 250 10.96 10.91 -15.96
CA ARG A 250 12.37 11.07 -15.54
C ARG A 250 12.65 10.55 -14.13
N GLN A 251 11.69 10.64 -13.23
CA GLN A 251 11.84 10.20 -11.85
C GLN A 251 11.60 8.69 -11.66
N GLN A 252 10.99 8.03 -12.66
CA GLN A 252 10.66 6.60 -12.66
C GLN A 252 11.21 5.96 -13.94
N ASP A 253 12.28 5.19 -13.80
CA ASP A 253 13.05 4.62 -14.91
C ASP A 253 12.47 3.32 -15.49
N ASP A 254 11.35 2.85 -14.95
CA ASP A 254 10.71 1.57 -15.28
C ASP A 254 9.44 1.70 -16.14
N TRP A 255 9.18 2.89 -16.69
CA TRP A 255 8.13 3.12 -17.68
C TRP A 255 8.57 2.71 -19.08
N ILE A 256 7.72 1.97 -19.77
CA ILE A 256 7.87 1.66 -21.20
C ILE A 256 7.05 2.65 -22.01
N ILE A 257 7.73 3.41 -22.87
CA ILE A 257 7.09 4.39 -23.76
C ILE A 257 6.76 3.71 -25.08
N ILE A 258 5.49 3.76 -25.45
CA ILE A 258 4.96 3.17 -26.67
C ILE A 258 4.60 4.32 -27.61
N ASP A 259 5.17 4.27 -28.81
CA ASP A 259 4.86 5.19 -29.88
C ASP A 259 3.42 4.97 -30.37
N GLY A 260 2.59 6.00 -30.26
CA GLY A 260 1.19 6.00 -30.65
C GLY A 260 0.92 6.59 -32.02
N ASP A 261 1.94 7.00 -32.78
CA ASP A 261 1.79 7.67 -34.08
C ASP A 261 1.16 6.74 -35.13
N ASP A 262 1.46 5.44 -35.08
CA ASP A 262 0.67 4.39 -35.71
C ASP A 262 -0.01 3.52 -34.65
N LYS A 263 -1.34 3.57 -34.59
CA LYS A 263 -2.15 2.79 -33.64
C LYS A 263 -1.97 1.27 -33.82
N SER A 264 -1.66 0.79 -35.01
CA SER A 264 -1.42 -0.63 -35.26
C SER A 264 -0.05 -1.05 -34.73
N ALA A 265 1.01 -0.31 -35.06
CA ALA A 265 2.35 -0.56 -34.53
C ALA A 265 2.38 -0.48 -33.00
N ALA A 266 1.75 0.55 -32.42
CA ALA A 266 1.60 0.71 -30.97
C ALA A 266 0.97 -0.51 -30.29
N ALA A 267 -0.01 -1.13 -30.95
CA ALA A 267 -0.71 -2.30 -30.45
C ALA A 267 0.18 -3.56 -30.48
N ASP A 268 0.99 -3.70 -31.52
CA ASP A 268 1.96 -4.80 -31.66
C ASP A 268 3.08 -4.65 -30.59
N ASP A 269 3.64 -3.46 -30.43
CA ASP A 269 4.66 -3.15 -29.42
C ASP A 269 4.14 -3.40 -27.99
N PHE A 270 2.93 -2.94 -27.68
CA PHE A 270 2.28 -3.23 -26.41
C PHE A 270 2.15 -4.74 -26.14
N CYS A 271 1.79 -5.52 -27.17
CA CYS A 271 1.67 -6.97 -27.07
C CYS A 271 3.03 -7.64 -26.82
N HIS A 272 4.11 -7.15 -27.44
CA HIS A 272 5.47 -7.61 -27.17
C HIS A 272 5.89 -7.37 -25.71
N GLU A 273 5.63 -6.17 -25.19
CA GLU A 273 5.96 -5.81 -23.80
C GLU A 273 5.16 -6.63 -22.79
N VAL A 274 3.88 -6.87 -23.07
CA VAL A 274 3.05 -7.76 -22.24
C VAL A 274 3.57 -9.19 -22.26
N LEU A 275 3.96 -9.73 -23.43
CA LEU A 275 4.56 -11.06 -23.53
C LEU A 275 5.84 -11.15 -22.68
N HIS A 276 6.74 -10.19 -22.83
CA HIS A 276 7.97 -10.13 -22.07
C HIS A 276 7.69 -10.08 -20.55
N ALA A 277 6.74 -9.25 -20.12
CA ALA A 277 6.34 -9.18 -18.71
C ALA A 277 5.72 -10.49 -18.19
N MET A 278 4.92 -11.20 -19.01
CA MET A 278 4.39 -12.53 -18.65
C MET A 278 5.53 -13.55 -18.47
N GLN A 279 6.52 -13.55 -19.37
CA GLN A 279 7.68 -14.43 -19.28
C GLN A 279 8.53 -14.12 -18.04
N MET A 280 8.71 -12.85 -17.70
CA MET A 280 9.40 -12.45 -16.47
C MET A 280 8.64 -12.90 -15.22
N ALA A 281 7.31 -12.74 -15.18
CA ALA A 281 6.49 -13.24 -14.08
C ALA A 281 6.57 -14.77 -13.92
N LEU A 282 6.67 -15.51 -15.04
CA LEU A 282 6.90 -16.96 -15.02
C LEU A 282 8.27 -17.33 -14.44
N VAL A 283 9.33 -16.58 -14.78
CA VAL A 283 10.67 -16.79 -14.23
C VAL A 283 10.68 -16.51 -12.73
N SER A 284 10.10 -15.39 -12.29
CA SER A 284 9.97 -15.04 -10.86
C SER A 284 9.22 -16.10 -10.06
N SER A 285 8.27 -16.79 -10.69
CA SER A 285 7.52 -17.87 -10.06
C SER A 285 8.36 -19.15 -9.85
N ARG A 286 9.53 -19.28 -10.50
CA ARG A 286 10.44 -20.44 -10.43
C ARG A 286 11.68 -20.20 -9.54
N THR A 287 12.13 -18.96 -9.40
CA THR A 287 13.45 -18.60 -8.83
C THR A 287 13.57 -18.65 -7.30
N SER A 288 12.53 -18.99 -6.55
CA SER A 288 12.63 -19.21 -5.09
C SER A 288 13.44 -20.46 -4.67
N THR A 289 14.05 -21.20 -5.61
CA THR A 289 14.54 -22.57 -5.35
C THR A 289 15.95 -22.93 -5.78
N THR A 290 16.67 -22.11 -6.56
CA THR A 290 17.97 -22.55 -7.11
C THR A 290 19.15 -22.49 -6.14
N GLU A 291 18.96 -22.11 -4.87
CA GLU A 291 20.07 -21.99 -3.91
C GLU A 291 20.08 -23.00 -2.76
N SER A 292 19.06 -23.86 -2.62
CA SER A 292 18.93 -24.75 -1.45
C SER A 292 18.70 -26.24 -1.76
N ALA A 293 18.67 -26.65 -3.04
CA ALA A 293 18.39 -28.04 -3.39
C ALA A 293 19.34 -28.60 -4.47
N GLU A 294 20.63 -28.77 -4.16
CA GLU A 294 21.48 -29.78 -4.80
C GLU A 294 22.72 -30.08 -3.93
N LYS A 295 22.61 -31.04 -3.00
CA LYS A 295 23.79 -31.71 -2.42
C LYS A 295 24.21 -32.85 -3.36
N LYS A 296 25.15 -32.57 -4.27
CA LYS A 296 26.01 -33.57 -4.91
C LYS A 296 27.49 -33.31 -4.53
N PRO A 297 28.34 -34.36 -4.49
CA PRO A 297 29.64 -34.34 -3.80
C PRO A 297 30.66 -33.43 -4.49
N PRO A 298 31.73 -33.00 -3.79
CA PRO A 298 32.50 -31.82 -4.18
C PRO A 298 33.43 -32.14 -5.35
N SER A 299 33.20 -31.47 -6.48
CA SER A 299 34.25 -31.29 -7.49
C SER A 299 34.83 -29.87 -7.35
N LYS A 300 36.16 -29.82 -7.19
CA LYS A 300 36.93 -28.61 -6.93
C LYS A 300 36.96 -27.73 -8.19
N THR A 301 36.27 -26.60 -8.17
CA THR A 301 36.74 -25.37 -8.84
C THR A 301 35.95 -24.16 -8.33
N LYS A 302 36.61 -23.30 -7.54
CA LYS A 302 36.09 -22.04 -7.02
C LYS A 302 36.11 -20.96 -8.11
N LYS A 303 34.94 -20.46 -8.51
CA LYS A 303 34.71 -19.05 -8.83
C LYS A 303 33.28 -18.68 -8.39
N SER A 304 33.16 -18.17 -7.16
CA SER A 304 31.92 -17.69 -6.56
C SER A 304 31.58 -16.29 -7.04
N LYS A 305 30.37 -16.11 -7.60
CA LYS A 305 29.70 -14.80 -7.68
C LYS A 305 29.19 -14.40 -6.29
N PRO A 306 29.06 -13.10 -5.97
CA PRO A 306 28.69 -12.66 -4.62
C PRO A 306 27.19 -12.85 -4.40
N LYS A 307 26.82 -13.71 -3.44
CA LYS A 307 25.52 -13.66 -2.79
C LYS A 307 25.51 -12.45 -1.86
N VAL A 308 24.47 -11.63 -1.94
CA VAL A 308 24.19 -10.62 -0.93
C VAL A 308 23.62 -11.38 0.28
N GLU A 309 24.48 -11.78 1.22
CA GLU A 309 24.04 -12.29 2.52
C GLU A 309 23.35 -11.13 3.27
N GLN A 310 22.02 -11.22 3.43
CA GLN A 310 21.32 -10.36 4.37
C GLN A 310 21.89 -10.62 5.78
N ALA A 311 22.16 -9.55 6.53
CA ALA A 311 22.64 -9.68 7.90
C ALA A 311 21.67 -10.56 8.71
N PRO A 312 22.17 -11.46 9.57
CA PRO A 312 21.32 -12.35 10.36
C PRO A 312 20.34 -11.53 11.22
N PHE A 313 19.08 -11.97 11.28
CA PHE A 313 18.07 -11.30 12.09
C PHE A 313 18.44 -11.37 13.58
N GLU A 314 18.65 -10.21 14.20
CA GLU A 314 18.94 -10.11 15.63
C GLU A 314 17.65 -9.91 16.44
N PRO A 315 17.30 -10.85 17.34
CA PRO A 315 16.18 -10.68 18.26
C PRO A 315 16.45 -9.57 19.27
N VAL A 316 15.42 -8.79 19.59
CA VAL A 316 15.50 -7.68 20.54
C VAL A 316 15.33 -8.21 21.96
N LYS A 317 15.95 -7.54 22.94
CA LYS A 317 15.74 -7.86 24.36
C LYS A 317 14.26 -7.69 24.74
N ILE A 318 13.70 -8.73 25.34
CA ILE A 318 12.31 -8.72 25.81
C ILE A 318 12.10 -7.60 26.85
N PRO A 319 11.19 -6.63 26.59
CA PRO A 319 10.90 -5.56 27.54
C PRO A 319 10.15 -6.08 28.76
N LYS A 320 10.41 -5.47 29.93
CA LYS A 320 9.80 -5.88 31.20
C LYS A 320 8.28 -5.80 31.18
N SER A 321 7.69 -4.88 30.41
CA SER A 321 6.23 -4.72 30.26
C SER A 321 5.53 -5.94 29.65
N LEU A 322 6.25 -6.84 28.98
CA LEU A 322 5.69 -8.10 28.47
C LEU A 322 5.76 -9.25 29.49
N THR A 323 6.68 -9.17 30.46
CA THR A 323 6.95 -10.26 31.41
C THR A 323 6.48 -9.96 32.83
N ASN A 324 6.49 -8.68 33.22
CA ASN A 324 6.08 -8.19 34.52
C ASN A 324 4.85 -7.29 34.32
N ILE A 325 3.68 -7.90 34.46
CA ILE A 325 2.40 -7.23 34.29
C ILE A 325 2.08 -6.51 35.60
N ASP A 326 2.09 -5.18 35.56
CA ASP A 326 1.69 -4.33 36.68
C ASP A 326 0.21 -3.99 36.55
N ASP A 327 -0.61 -4.55 37.42
CA ASP A 327 -2.05 -4.38 37.39
C ASP A 327 -2.54 -3.59 38.60
N SER A 328 -3.28 -2.51 38.35
CA SER A 328 -4.05 -1.84 39.39
C SER A 328 -5.45 -2.44 39.47
N LYS A 329 -5.88 -2.73 40.72
CA LYS A 329 -7.23 -3.22 40.99
C LYS A 329 -8.19 -2.06 41.15
N ILE A 330 -9.38 -2.22 40.59
CA ILE A 330 -10.48 -1.25 40.72
C ILE A 330 -11.76 -1.94 41.17
N SER A 331 -12.50 -1.29 42.08
CA SER A 331 -13.78 -1.80 42.54
C SER A 331 -14.80 -1.84 41.40
N LYS A 332 -15.86 -2.63 41.56
CA LYS A 332 -16.90 -2.74 40.52
C LYS A 332 -17.66 -1.42 40.33
N SER A 333 -17.90 -0.69 41.40
CA SER A 333 -18.63 0.58 41.37
C SER A 333 -17.82 1.64 40.61
N GLU A 334 -16.58 1.87 41.04
CA GLU A 334 -15.68 2.86 40.41
C GLU A 334 -15.46 2.54 38.93
N TYR A 335 -15.30 1.25 38.59
CA TYR A 335 -15.18 0.83 37.19
C TYR A 335 -16.40 1.22 36.35
N ASN A 336 -17.62 1.00 36.84
CA ASN A 336 -18.82 1.32 36.10
C ASN A 336 -18.97 2.83 35.88
N ASP A 337 -18.68 3.63 36.91
CA ASP A 337 -18.74 5.09 36.83
C ASP A 337 -17.69 5.65 35.86
N ALA A 338 -16.45 5.16 35.96
CA ALA A 338 -15.37 5.55 35.04
C ALA A 338 -15.64 5.10 33.60
N LEU A 339 -16.17 3.89 33.42
CA LEU A 339 -16.50 3.34 32.11
C LEU A 339 -17.54 4.21 31.40
N ALA A 340 -18.63 4.57 32.08
CA ALA A 340 -19.68 5.39 31.49
C ALA A 340 -19.14 6.75 31.03
N LYS A 341 -18.35 7.44 31.89
CA LYS A 341 -17.73 8.73 31.56
C LYS A 341 -16.81 8.63 30.34
N LYS A 342 -15.92 7.63 30.30
CA LYS A 342 -14.97 7.44 29.21
C LYS A 342 -15.65 7.06 27.91
N GLN A 343 -16.70 6.22 27.95
CA GLN A 343 -17.47 5.86 26.76
C GLN A 343 -18.19 7.07 26.14
N THR A 344 -18.78 7.93 26.96
CA THR A 344 -19.38 9.19 26.49
C THR A 344 -18.32 10.08 25.85
N ARG A 345 -17.20 10.31 26.54
CA ARG A 345 -16.11 11.15 26.02
C ARG A 345 -15.52 10.62 24.71
N LEU A 346 -15.30 9.31 24.62
CA LEU A 346 -14.80 8.67 23.40
C LEU A 346 -15.78 8.87 22.24
N ALA A 347 -17.09 8.70 22.47
CA ALA A 347 -18.12 8.87 21.46
C ALA A 347 -18.19 10.33 20.96
N GLU A 348 -18.07 11.31 21.86
CA GLU A 348 -17.98 12.73 21.52
C GLU A 348 -16.79 13.02 20.61
N LEU A 349 -15.59 12.59 21.01
CA LEU A 349 -14.35 12.83 20.25
C LEU A 349 -14.37 12.14 18.89
N LEU A 350 -14.85 10.90 18.84
CA LEU A 350 -15.03 10.20 17.58
C LEU A 350 -15.98 11.03 16.69
N ARG A 351 -17.15 11.45 17.15
CA ARG A 351 -18.08 12.21 16.28
C ARG A 351 -17.56 13.59 15.89
N ALA A 352 -16.73 14.22 16.72
CA ALA A 352 -16.13 15.53 16.46
C ALA A 352 -14.95 15.51 15.44
N ARG A 353 -14.48 14.33 15.00
CA ARG A 353 -13.26 14.17 14.19
C ARG A 353 -13.30 14.66 12.73
N GLN A 354 -14.33 15.42 12.35
CA GLN A 354 -14.48 16.01 11.01
C GLN A 354 -14.30 15.02 9.83
N GLY A 355 -14.75 13.78 10.02
CA GLY A 355 -14.65 12.75 8.98
C GLY A 355 -13.31 12.01 8.93
N ARG A 356 -12.31 12.36 9.76
CA ARG A 356 -11.05 11.63 9.86
C ARG A 356 -11.27 10.12 10.09
N HIS A 357 -10.54 9.28 9.38
CA HIS A 357 -10.57 7.83 9.57
C HIS A 357 -9.84 7.42 10.85
N VAL A 358 -10.34 6.38 11.50
CA VAL A 358 -9.72 5.79 12.68
C VAL A 358 -9.59 4.29 12.50
N VAL A 359 -8.40 3.76 12.76
CA VAL A 359 -8.09 2.34 12.75
C VAL A 359 -7.66 1.92 14.15
N PHE A 360 -8.38 1.01 14.76
CA PHE A 360 -8.00 0.37 16.02
C PHE A 360 -7.46 -1.03 15.75
N ALA A 361 -6.20 -1.28 16.11
CA ALA A 361 -5.51 -2.55 15.91
C ALA A 361 -5.30 -3.26 17.26
N PHE A 362 -5.98 -4.38 17.50
CA PHE A 362 -5.85 -5.15 18.73
C PHE A 362 -5.04 -6.43 18.53
N GLU A 363 -3.88 -6.49 19.18
CA GLU A 363 -3.06 -7.68 19.32
C GLU A 363 -2.87 -8.05 20.80
N GLY A 364 -2.31 -9.23 21.04
CA GLY A 364 -2.00 -9.73 22.38
C GLY A 364 -2.20 -11.23 22.47
N MET A 365 -1.69 -11.81 23.56
CA MET A 365 -1.73 -13.25 23.80
C MET A 365 -3.16 -13.81 23.80
N ASP A 366 -3.29 -15.11 23.55
CA ASP A 366 -4.56 -15.80 23.69
C ASP A 366 -5.09 -15.66 25.12
N ALA A 367 -6.39 -15.43 25.23
CA ALA A 367 -7.09 -15.06 26.46
C ALA A 367 -6.70 -13.74 27.16
N ALA A 368 -5.90 -12.86 26.54
CA ALA A 368 -5.58 -11.53 27.10
C ALA A 368 -6.81 -10.62 27.26
N GLY A 369 -7.84 -10.77 26.40
CA GLY A 369 -9.14 -10.09 26.59
C GLY A 369 -9.55 -9.11 25.49
N LYS A 370 -8.94 -9.18 24.30
CA LYS A 370 -9.23 -8.34 23.10
C LYS A 370 -10.72 -8.09 22.86
N GLY A 371 -11.51 -9.13 22.61
CA GLY A 371 -12.95 -8.98 22.37
C GLY A 371 -13.74 -8.33 23.53
N GLY A 372 -13.25 -8.44 24.77
CA GLY A 372 -13.84 -7.75 25.91
C GLY A 372 -13.56 -6.24 25.92
N ALA A 373 -12.36 -5.83 25.50
CA ALA A 373 -11.99 -4.43 25.32
C ALA A 373 -12.73 -3.81 24.13
N ILE A 374 -12.74 -4.48 22.98
CA ILE A 374 -13.47 -4.05 21.78
C ILE A 374 -14.96 -3.83 22.09
N LYS A 375 -15.60 -4.76 22.81
CA LYS A 375 -17.01 -4.61 23.22
C LYS A 375 -17.28 -3.37 24.08
N ARG A 376 -16.29 -2.86 24.82
CA ARG A 376 -16.43 -1.62 25.62
C ARG A 376 -16.11 -0.38 24.80
N LEU A 377 -15.15 -0.47 23.88
CA LEU A 377 -14.80 0.58 22.93
C LEU A 377 -16.03 1.01 22.12
N VAL A 378 -16.82 0.06 21.60
CA VAL A 378 -17.94 0.35 20.70
C VAL A 378 -19.29 0.54 21.37
N ALA A 379 -19.40 0.34 22.68
CA ALA A 379 -20.69 0.23 23.35
C ALA A 379 -21.53 1.52 23.36
N ALA A 380 -20.92 2.69 23.18
CA ALA A 380 -21.62 3.98 23.06
C ALA A 380 -21.77 4.47 21.60
N LEU A 381 -21.35 3.66 20.63
CA LEU A 381 -21.38 3.99 19.21
C LEU A 381 -22.54 3.29 18.50
N ASP A 382 -23.11 3.96 17.49
CA ASP A 382 -24.06 3.31 16.59
C ASP A 382 -23.31 2.28 15.70
N PRO A 383 -23.83 1.06 15.50
CA PRO A 383 -23.20 0.04 14.65
C PRO A 383 -22.90 0.47 13.21
N ARG A 384 -23.53 1.54 12.71
CA ARG A 384 -23.23 2.13 11.39
C ARG A 384 -21.93 2.95 11.40
N GLU A 385 -21.45 3.40 12.56
CA GLU A 385 -20.25 4.22 12.70
C GLU A 385 -18.97 3.39 12.54
N TYR A 386 -18.99 2.09 12.85
CA TYR A 386 -17.79 1.22 12.89
C TYR A 386 -17.96 -0.11 12.13
N GLN A 387 -16.82 -0.71 11.77
CA GLN A 387 -16.72 -2.09 11.31
C GLN A 387 -15.70 -2.85 12.17
N ILE A 388 -16.06 -4.07 12.58
CA ILE A 388 -15.16 -4.97 13.32
C ILE A 388 -14.76 -6.12 12.41
N TYR A 389 -13.46 -6.27 12.20
CA TYR A 389 -12.87 -7.35 11.40
C TYR A 389 -12.14 -8.32 12.32
N ASN A 390 -12.66 -9.55 12.40
CA ASN A 390 -11.99 -10.64 13.10
C ASN A 390 -11.04 -11.33 12.12
N ILE A 391 -9.73 -11.09 12.26
CA ILE A 391 -8.74 -11.62 11.32
C ILE A 391 -8.33 -13.02 11.76
N GLY A 392 -8.68 -14.01 10.93
CA GLY A 392 -8.23 -15.39 11.05
C GLY A 392 -7.34 -15.83 9.90
N ALA A 393 -7.22 -17.15 9.74
CA ALA A 393 -6.54 -17.76 8.59
C ALA A 393 -7.07 -17.16 7.27
N PRO A 394 -6.19 -16.89 6.29
CA PRO A 394 -6.61 -16.34 5.01
C PRO A 394 -7.55 -17.27 4.27
N MET A 395 -8.64 -16.72 3.74
CA MET A 395 -9.49 -17.43 2.80
C MET A 395 -8.73 -17.64 1.50
N LEU A 396 -9.13 -18.64 0.71
CA LEU A 396 -8.45 -19.02 -0.53
C LEU A 396 -8.28 -17.82 -1.49
N TYR A 397 -9.25 -16.91 -1.59
CA TYR A 397 -9.12 -15.73 -2.44
C TYR A 397 -8.15 -14.68 -1.86
N GLU A 398 -7.96 -14.60 -0.54
CA GLU A 398 -7.00 -13.70 0.09
C GLU A 398 -5.56 -14.21 -0.12
N THR A 399 -5.34 -15.53 -0.09
CA THR A 399 -4.04 -16.14 -0.41
C THR A 399 -3.58 -15.93 -1.86
N GLN A 400 -4.51 -15.54 -2.74
CA GLN A 400 -4.23 -15.28 -4.15
C GLN A 400 -3.81 -13.84 -4.42
N HIS A 401 -3.59 -13.02 -3.39
CA HIS A 401 -3.17 -11.63 -3.52
C HIS A 401 -1.96 -11.36 -2.60
N PRO A 402 -1.28 -10.21 -2.76
CA PRO A 402 -0.26 -9.74 -1.81
C PRO A 402 -0.76 -9.73 -0.36
N TYR A 403 0.12 -9.98 0.61
CA TYR A 403 -0.27 -10.15 2.02
C TYR A 403 -1.13 -8.99 2.55
N LEU A 404 -0.69 -7.74 2.32
CA LEU A 404 -1.39 -6.55 2.82
C LEU A 404 -2.72 -6.27 2.12
N TRP A 405 -2.98 -6.88 0.95
CA TRP A 405 -4.21 -6.67 0.18
C TRP A 405 -5.45 -6.89 1.04
N ARG A 406 -5.47 -7.96 1.84
CA ARG A 406 -6.63 -8.31 2.67
C ARG A 406 -6.93 -7.32 3.78
N PHE A 407 -5.99 -6.44 4.13
CA PHE A 407 -6.18 -5.38 5.12
C PHE A 407 -6.55 -4.08 4.42
N TRP A 408 -5.88 -3.73 3.31
CA TRP A 408 -6.25 -2.60 2.46
C TRP A 408 -7.74 -2.61 2.09
N THR A 409 -8.28 -3.76 1.70
CA THR A 409 -9.70 -3.89 1.31
C THR A 409 -10.69 -3.75 2.47
N LYS A 410 -10.22 -3.72 3.72
CA LYS A 410 -11.05 -3.62 4.94
C LYS A 410 -10.97 -2.23 5.57
N LEU A 411 -10.09 -1.35 5.09
CA LEU A 411 -9.98 0.01 5.59
C LEU A 411 -11.22 0.86 5.23
N PRO A 412 -11.52 1.92 5.99
CA PRO A 412 -12.57 2.87 5.62
C PRO A 412 -12.33 3.42 4.22
N ASN A 413 -13.33 3.33 3.34
CA ASN A 413 -13.27 3.79 1.95
C ASN A 413 -14.42 4.78 1.68
N GLU A 414 -14.09 6.01 1.24
CA GLU A 414 -15.08 7.08 1.06
C GLU A 414 -15.95 6.86 -0.20
N GLN A 415 -15.49 6.04 -1.15
CA GLN A 415 -16.25 5.69 -2.35
C GLN A 415 -17.29 4.59 -2.12
N THR A 416 -17.35 4.01 -0.92
CA THR A 416 -18.34 2.97 -0.60
C THR A 416 -19.59 3.60 0.02
N ASN A 417 -20.77 3.04 -0.29
CA ASN A 417 -22.07 3.46 0.29
C ASN A 417 -22.17 3.24 1.82
N ARG A 418 -21.10 2.79 2.48
CA ARG A 418 -21.02 2.52 3.91
C ARG A 418 -19.99 3.45 4.51
N VAL A 419 -20.43 4.62 4.97
CA VAL A 419 -19.57 5.63 5.60
C VAL A 419 -19.23 5.23 7.04
N SER A 420 -18.70 4.02 7.24
CA SER A 420 -18.05 3.67 8.50
C SER A 420 -16.60 4.13 8.43
N ARG A 421 -16.34 5.24 9.11
CA ARG A 421 -15.01 5.88 9.19
C ARG A 421 -14.17 5.32 10.34
N ILE A 422 -14.57 4.17 10.92
CA ILE A 422 -13.90 3.51 12.04
C ILE A 422 -13.74 2.02 11.69
N ALA A 423 -12.50 1.56 11.52
CA ALA A 423 -12.18 0.15 11.38
C ALA A 423 -11.54 -0.38 12.66
N ILE A 424 -12.02 -1.52 13.15
CA ILE A 424 -11.51 -2.19 14.35
C ILE A 424 -11.07 -3.59 13.95
N PHE A 425 -9.80 -3.90 14.15
CA PHE A 425 -9.22 -5.19 13.83
C PHE A 425 -8.97 -5.99 15.12
N ASP A 426 -9.62 -7.15 15.26
CA ASP A 426 -9.29 -8.17 16.27
C ASP A 426 -8.34 -9.18 15.62
N ARG A 427 -7.05 -9.08 15.98
CA ARG A 427 -5.90 -9.52 15.17
C ARG A 427 -5.79 -8.73 13.86
N THR A 428 -4.59 -8.65 13.29
CA THR A 428 -4.23 -7.65 12.29
C THR A 428 -3.17 -8.17 11.29
N TRP A 429 -2.58 -7.26 10.50
CA TRP A 429 -1.39 -7.50 9.67
C TRP A 429 -0.16 -7.93 10.47
N TYR A 430 -0.14 -7.71 11.78
CA TYR A 430 0.94 -8.21 12.65
C TYR A 430 0.99 -9.73 12.75
N GLY A 431 -0.04 -10.45 12.28
CA GLY A 431 -0.01 -11.92 12.19
C GLY A 431 1.23 -12.47 11.47
N ARG A 432 1.73 -11.76 10.45
CA ARG A 432 2.95 -12.10 9.68
C ARG A 432 4.19 -12.24 10.55
N VAL A 433 4.33 -11.34 11.52
CA VAL A 433 5.48 -11.25 12.44
C VAL A 433 5.18 -11.80 13.83
N LEU A 434 4.05 -12.52 13.97
CA LEU A 434 3.60 -13.20 15.18
C LEU A 434 3.33 -14.67 14.86
N VAL A 435 2.06 -15.06 14.72
CA VAL A 435 1.66 -16.47 14.51
C VAL A 435 2.30 -17.08 13.28
N GLU A 436 2.43 -16.35 12.17
CA GLU A 436 2.98 -16.93 10.94
C GLU A 436 4.49 -17.16 11.03
N ARG A 437 5.20 -16.32 11.79
CA ARG A 437 6.61 -16.52 12.12
C ARG A 437 6.80 -17.71 13.06
N VAL A 438 6.00 -17.83 14.12
CA VAL A 438 6.13 -18.89 15.14
C VAL A 438 5.67 -20.27 14.63
N GLU A 439 4.68 -20.30 13.74
CA GLU A 439 4.16 -21.54 13.14
C GLU A 439 4.84 -21.89 11.80
N GLY A 440 5.67 -21.01 11.24
CA GLY A 440 6.34 -21.23 9.95
C GLY A 440 5.40 -21.16 8.74
N PHE A 441 4.31 -20.38 8.83
CA PHE A 441 3.43 -20.10 7.68
C PHE A 441 3.99 -19.03 6.75
N ALA A 442 4.98 -18.27 7.22
CA ALA A 442 5.78 -17.34 6.42
C ALA A 442 7.24 -17.80 6.40
N THR A 443 7.89 -17.67 5.25
CA THR A 443 9.35 -17.84 5.12
C THR A 443 10.10 -16.76 5.90
N ASP A 444 11.37 -17.01 6.20
CA ASP A 444 12.22 -16.06 6.92
C ASP A 444 12.35 -14.73 6.19
N GLU A 445 12.49 -14.74 4.87
CA GLU A 445 12.53 -13.49 4.11
C GLU A 445 11.19 -12.72 4.18
N GLU A 446 10.06 -13.42 4.20
CA GLU A 446 8.72 -12.80 4.23
C GLU A 446 8.42 -12.10 5.55
N TRP A 447 8.65 -12.75 6.69
CA TRP A 447 8.34 -12.11 7.96
C TRP A 447 9.40 -11.05 8.34
N GLN A 448 10.65 -11.20 7.92
CA GLN A 448 11.68 -10.20 8.17
C GLN A 448 11.41 -8.90 7.40
N ARG A 449 11.08 -8.98 6.09
CA ARG A 449 10.73 -7.77 5.32
C ARG A 449 9.41 -7.13 5.77
N ALA A 450 8.51 -7.92 6.36
CA ALA A 450 7.19 -7.44 6.78
C ALA A 450 7.24 -6.33 7.84
N TYR A 451 8.29 -6.23 8.65
CA TYR A 451 8.42 -5.11 9.59
C TYR A 451 8.45 -3.75 8.87
N ASP A 452 9.22 -3.66 7.79
CA ASP A 452 9.33 -2.43 7.01
C ASP A 452 8.07 -2.17 6.18
N GLU A 453 7.45 -3.22 5.63
CA GLU A 453 6.17 -3.13 4.91
C GLU A 453 5.04 -2.65 5.81
N ILE A 454 4.98 -3.14 7.05
CA ILE A 454 3.99 -2.70 8.05
C ILE A 454 4.22 -1.24 8.43
N ASN A 455 5.47 -0.83 8.64
CA ASN A 455 5.80 0.55 8.96
C ASN A 455 5.42 1.50 7.81
N ARG A 456 5.66 1.11 6.55
CA ARG A 456 5.21 1.86 5.38
C ARG A 456 3.69 1.93 5.32
N PHE A 457 3.01 0.78 5.40
CA PHE A 457 1.56 0.70 5.42
C PHE A 457 0.93 1.66 6.44
N GLU A 458 1.41 1.67 7.68
CA GLU A 458 0.91 2.57 8.72
C GLU A 458 1.31 4.03 8.49
N SER A 459 2.52 4.27 7.98
CA SER A 459 2.98 5.60 7.58
C SER A 459 2.08 6.18 6.50
N ASP A 460 1.75 5.41 5.47
CA ASP A 460 0.89 5.85 4.37
C ASP A 460 -0.50 6.27 4.88
N LEU A 461 -1.08 5.49 5.78
CA LEU A 461 -2.34 5.83 6.44
C LEU A 461 -2.24 7.12 7.26
N THR A 462 -1.21 7.24 8.09
CA THR A 462 -1.04 8.39 8.98
C THR A 462 -0.69 9.68 8.21
N THR A 463 0.13 9.61 7.16
CA THR A 463 0.42 10.72 6.25
C THR A 463 -0.82 11.20 5.52
N ALA A 464 -1.70 10.28 5.10
CA ALA A 464 -2.99 10.66 4.53
C ALA A 464 -3.94 11.30 5.57
N GLY A 465 -3.65 11.12 6.87
CA GLY A 465 -4.37 11.68 8.01
C GLY A 465 -5.29 10.70 8.73
N THR A 466 -5.18 9.39 8.47
CA THR A 466 -5.86 8.35 9.28
C THR A 466 -5.20 8.21 10.64
N LEU A 467 -5.98 8.10 11.71
CA LEU A 467 -5.46 7.79 13.04
C LEU A 467 -5.31 6.27 13.20
N VAL A 468 -4.09 5.80 13.42
CA VAL A 468 -3.79 4.38 13.67
C VAL A 468 -3.45 4.18 15.14
N ILE A 469 -4.33 3.49 15.87
CA ILE A 469 -4.21 3.28 17.32
C ILE A 469 -4.03 1.78 17.59
N LYS A 470 -2.85 1.41 18.10
CA LYS A 470 -2.43 0.01 18.24
C LYS A 470 -2.31 -0.42 19.70
N TYR A 471 -2.84 -1.60 20.01
CA TYR A 471 -2.84 -2.16 21.36
C TYR A 471 -2.20 -3.54 21.41
N TRP A 472 -1.22 -3.70 22.31
CA TRP A 472 -0.77 -5.01 22.73
C TRP A 472 -1.33 -5.32 24.12
N LEU A 473 -2.25 -6.28 24.20
CA LEU A 473 -2.82 -6.73 25.46
C LEU A 473 -1.89 -7.79 26.09
N ALA A 474 -1.13 -7.36 27.10
CA ALA A 474 -0.18 -8.18 27.83
C ALA A 474 -0.87 -8.88 29.02
N ILE A 475 -0.65 -10.20 29.13
CA ILE A 475 -1.13 -11.06 30.20
C ILE A 475 0.03 -11.92 30.65
N ASP A 476 0.10 -12.29 31.92
CA ASP A 476 1.12 -13.24 32.37
C ASP A 476 0.72 -14.70 32.09
N LYS A 477 1.72 -15.58 32.06
CA LYS A 477 1.53 -17.01 31.75
C LYS A 477 0.64 -17.73 32.77
N LYS A 478 0.54 -17.25 34.02
CA LYS A 478 -0.27 -17.86 35.08
C LYS A 478 -1.74 -17.47 34.94
N GLU A 479 -2.03 -16.19 34.76
CA GLU A 479 -3.38 -15.67 34.54
C GLU A 479 -3.95 -16.17 33.21
N GLN A 480 -3.12 -16.38 32.18
CA GLN A 480 -3.58 -17.07 30.96
C GLN A 480 -4.12 -18.48 31.26
N LEU A 481 -3.39 -19.29 32.04
CA LEU A 481 -3.82 -20.65 32.39
C LEU A 481 -5.14 -20.63 33.16
N LYS A 482 -5.22 -19.79 34.19
CA LYS A 482 -6.45 -19.62 34.97
C LYS A 482 -7.64 -19.23 34.10
N ARG A 483 -7.42 -18.43 33.05
CA ARG A 483 -8.48 -18.07 32.08
C ARG A 483 -8.83 -19.22 31.14
N PHE A 484 -7.89 -20.09 30.79
CA PHE A 484 -8.17 -21.29 30.01
C PHE A 484 -9.03 -22.24 30.85
N GLU A 485 -8.61 -22.59 32.07
CA GLU A 485 -9.38 -23.43 33.00
C GLU A 485 -10.79 -22.86 33.22
N ALA A 486 -10.91 -21.57 33.54
CA ALA A 486 -12.23 -20.94 33.73
C ALA A 486 -13.11 -20.92 32.46
N ARG A 487 -12.53 -20.95 31.26
CA ARG A 487 -13.30 -21.06 30.00
C ARG A 487 -13.78 -22.49 29.76
N GLN A 488 -12.96 -23.48 30.10
CA GLN A 488 -13.31 -24.90 30.04
C GLN A 488 -14.48 -25.20 30.98
N ASP A 489 -14.51 -24.58 32.16
CA ASP A 489 -15.57 -24.79 33.15
C ASP A 489 -16.85 -23.99 32.87
N THR A 490 -16.82 -23.01 31.95
CA THR A 490 -17.98 -22.17 31.63
C THR A 490 -18.63 -22.64 30.31
N PRO A 491 -19.85 -23.23 30.31
CA PRO A 491 -20.46 -23.84 29.12
C PRO A 491 -20.49 -22.93 27.89
N HIS A 492 -20.90 -21.67 28.07
CA HIS A 492 -20.98 -20.69 26.98
C HIS A 492 -19.63 -20.04 26.60
N LYS A 493 -18.49 -20.52 27.12
CA LYS A 493 -17.14 -20.05 26.75
C LYS A 493 -16.22 -21.18 26.29
N GLN A 494 -16.64 -22.44 26.43
CA GLN A 494 -15.89 -23.60 25.97
C GLN A 494 -15.51 -23.49 24.49
N PHE A 495 -16.40 -22.96 23.65
CA PHE A 495 -16.15 -22.72 22.23
C PHE A 495 -14.96 -21.77 21.93
N LYS A 496 -14.45 -21.05 22.94
CA LYS A 496 -13.31 -20.13 22.83
C LYS A 496 -11.97 -20.80 23.15
N LEU A 497 -11.96 -22.11 23.32
CA LEU A 497 -10.76 -22.92 23.48
C LEU A 497 -10.72 -23.96 22.38
N THR A 498 -9.54 -24.10 21.80
CA THR A 498 -9.19 -25.04 20.75
C THR A 498 -7.88 -25.73 21.11
N ASP A 499 -7.57 -26.86 20.47
CA ASP A 499 -6.28 -27.55 20.68
C ASP A 499 -5.10 -26.64 20.29
N ASP A 500 -5.31 -25.74 19.33
CA ASP A 500 -4.34 -24.72 18.93
C ASP A 500 -4.01 -23.75 20.06
N ASP A 501 -4.96 -23.39 20.93
CA ASP A 501 -4.69 -22.48 22.06
C ASP A 501 -3.71 -23.11 23.06
N TRP A 502 -3.80 -24.42 23.29
CA TRP A 502 -2.87 -25.16 24.14
C TRP A 502 -1.49 -25.29 23.48
N ARG A 503 -1.45 -25.62 22.19
CA ARG A 503 -0.20 -25.67 21.40
C ARG A 503 0.52 -24.32 21.36
N ASN A 504 -0.21 -23.22 21.18
CA ASN A 504 0.35 -21.86 21.21
C ASN A 504 0.95 -21.52 22.58
N ARG A 505 0.31 -21.98 23.66
CA ARG A 505 0.79 -21.78 25.03
C ARG A 505 2.12 -22.50 25.29
N ASP A 506 2.36 -23.66 24.69
CA ASP A 506 3.64 -24.36 24.81
C ASP A 506 4.78 -23.55 24.17
N LYS A 507 4.49 -22.80 23.10
CA LYS A 507 5.41 -21.86 22.44
C LYS A 507 5.42 -20.45 23.05
N TRP A 508 5.07 -20.31 24.33
CA TRP A 508 4.96 -19.00 25.01
C TRP A 508 6.22 -18.13 24.84
N SER A 509 7.42 -18.69 25.01
CA SER A 509 8.68 -17.96 24.87
C SER A 509 8.83 -17.34 23.48
N ASP A 510 8.44 -18.09 22.45
CA ASP A 510 8.61 -17.70 21.05
C ASP A 510 7.64 -16.57 20.72
N TYR A 511 6.39 -16.66 21.20
CA TYR A 511 5.42 -15.56 21.07
C TYR A 511 5.84 -14.31 21.83
N VAL A 512 6.39 -14.43 23.04
CA VAL A 512 6.91 -13.27 23.79
C VAL A 512 8.07 -12.61 23.04
N GLN A 513 8.99 -13.41 22.49
CA GLN A 513 10.11 -12.90 21.69
C GLN A 513 9.63 -12.23 20.39
N SER A 514 8.70 -12.86 19.68
CA SER A 514 8.09 -12.32 18.46
C SER A 514 7.37 -10.99 18.73
N ALA A 515 6.64 -10.90 19.85
CA ALA A 515 5.99 -9.67 20.30
C ALA A 515 7.01 -8.58 20.68
N ALA A 516 8.12 -8.94 21.34
CA ALA A 516 9.19 -7.99 21.65
C ALA A 516 9.81 -7.40 20.39
N ASP A 517 10.12 -8.25 19.40
CA ASP A 517 10.65 -7.83 18.10
C ASP A 517 9.66 -6.92 17.36
N MET A 518 8.39 -7.32 17.33
CA MET A 518 7.30 -6.53 16.73
C MET A 518 7.21 -5.14 17.37
N LEU A 519 7.09 -5.06 18.69
CA LEU A 519 6.99 -3.79 19.40
C LEU A 519 8.22 -2.91 19.16
N ALA A 520 9.42 -3.48 19.20
CA ALA A 520 10.65 -2.72 18.99
C ALA A 520 10.79 -2.19 17.56
N ARG A 521 10.39 -2.97 16.55
CA ARG A 521 10.60 -2.64 15.13
C ARG A 521 9.46 -1.86 14.50
N THR A 522 8.29 -1.82 15.14
CA THR A 522 7.08 -1.16 14.59
C THR A 522 6.44 -0.13 15.54
N ASN A 523 7.11 0.21 16.64
CA ASN A 523 6.70 1.35 17.46
C ASN A 523 7.24 2.66 16.87
N THR A 524 6.49 3.23 15.92
CA THR A 524 6.85 4.49 15.25
C THR A 524 6.23 5.69 15.95
N LYS A 525 6.71 6.90 15.62
CA LYS A 525 6.15 8.14 16.19
C LYS A 525 4.71 8.40 15.75
N THR A 526 4.36 8.00 14.52
CA THR A 526 3.05 8.25 13.92
C THR A 526 2.04 7.13 14.22
N ALA A 527 2.52 5.92 14.50
CA ALA A 527 1.70 4.80 14.95
C ALA A 527 2.40 4.10 16.14
N PRO A 528 2.33 4.66 17.36
CA PRO A 528 2.92 4.05 18.54
C PRO A 528 2.12 2.83 19.00
N TRP A 529 2.80 1.92 19.71
CA TRP A 529 2.18 0.80 20.40
C TRP A 529 1.80 1.18 21.83
N CYS A 530 0.56 0.90 22.21
CA CYS A 530 0.12 0.96 23.60
C CYS A 530 0.10 -0.46 24.21
N ILE A 531 0.98 -0.71 25.19
CA ILE A 531 1.00 -1.97 25.92
C ILE A 531 0.04 -1.85 27.11
N ILE A 532 -0.98 -2.70 27.15
CA ILE A 532 -2.01 -2.70 28.20
C ILE A 532 -1.82 -3.93 29.07
N ALA A 533 -1.63 -3.72 30.38
CA ALA A 533 -1.67 -4.79 31.37
C ALA A 533 -3.10 -5.33 31.50
N THR A 534 -3.29 -6.64 31.37
CA THR A 534 -4.63 -7.22 31.25
C THR A 534 -5.00 -8.24 32.29
N ASN A 535 -4.20 -8.51 33.33
CA ASN A 535 -4.65 -9.48 34.34
C ASN A 535 -5.90 -8.95 35.04
N GLU A 536 -5.95 -7.66 35.36
CA GLU A 536 -7.16 -6.97 35.83
C GLU A 536 -8.00 -6.41 34.67
N LYS A 537 -8.91 -7.24 34.15
CA LYS A 537 -9.76 -6.92 32.98
C LYS A 537 -10.53 -5.60 33.08
N ARG A 538 -10.91 -5.16 34.28
CA ARG A 538 -11.67 -3.92 34.47
C ARG A 538 -10.79 -2.71 34.16
N GLN A 539 -9.61 -2.66 34.77
CA GLN A 539 -8.65 -1.60 34.55
C GLN A 539 -8.19 -1.56 33.09
N ALA A 540 -7.80 -2.72 32.53
CA ALA A 540 -7.37 -2.83 31.14
C ALA A 540 -8.37 -2.24 30.11
N ARG A 541 -9.68 -2.34 30.38
CA ARG A 541 -10.72 -1.77 29.52
C ARG A 541 -10.78 -0.24 29.65
N LEU A 542 -10.54 0.30 30.83
CA LEU A 542 -10.46 1.74 31.05
C LEU A 542 -9.20 2.28 30.38
N ASP A 543 -8.06 1.60 30.50
CA ASP A 543 -6.80 2.02 29.90
C ASP A 543 -6.86 2.08 28.37
N VAL A 544 -7.53 1.10 27.73
CA VAL A 544 -7.81 1.13 26.29
C VAL A 544 -8.65 2.37 25.91
N LEU A 545 -9.68 2.70 26.70
CA LEU A 545 -10.50 3.88 26.43
C LEU A 545 -9.72 5.18 26.67
N ASP A 546 -8.90 5.23 27.71
CA ASP A 546 -8.08 6.39 28.04
C ASP A 546 -7.06 6.69 26.96
N HIS A 547 -6.34 5.67 26.49
CA HIS A 547 -5.41 5.82 25.38
C HIS A 547 -6.13 6.25 24.09
N ALA A 548 -7.29 5.66 23.77
CA ALA A 548 -8.09 6.10 22.62
C ALA A 548 -8.51 7.58 22.73
N ILE A 549 -8.99 8.01 23.90
CA ILE A 549 -9.39 9.40 24.19
C ILE A 549 -8.20 10.33 24.06
N GLN A 550 -7.04 9.95 24.60
CA GLN A 550 -5.81 10.72 24.52
C GLN A 550 -5.42 10.94 23.05
N GLN A 551 -5.29 9.87 22.26
CA GLN A 551 -4.90 9.95 20.86
C GLN A 551 -5.88 10.79 20.02
N LEU A 552 -7.18 10.67 20.28
CA LEU A 552 -8.19 11.48 19.59
C LEU A 552 -8.17 12.95 20.01
N SER A 553 -7.85 13.25 21.27
CA SER A 553 -7.76 14.62 21.76
C SER A 553 -6.52 15.32 21.18
N GLU A 554 -5.36 14.67 21.24
CA GLU A 554 -4.10 15.16 20.63
C GLU A 554 -4.27 15.44 19.13
N ALA A 555 -4.97 14.54 18.42
CA ALA A 555 -5.26 14.72 17.01
C ALA A 555 -6.25 15.86 16.70
N SER A 556 -7.09 16.25 17.66
CA SER A 556 -8.04 17.35 17.53
C SER A 556 -7.39 18.71 17.83
N ASP A 557 -6.42 18.75 18.75
CA ASP A 557 -5.71 19.97 19.16
C ASP A 557 -4.60 20.38 18.18
N GLY A 558 -4.10 19.44 17.36
CA GLY A 558 -3.08 19.69 16.34
C GLY A 558 -3.61 20.24 15.00
N ASN A 559 -4.89 20.60 14.93
CA ASN A 559 -5.56 21.11 13.72
C ASN A 559 -5.73 22.64 13.73
#